data_AF-A0A519LSF0-F1
#
_entry.id   AF-A0A519LSF0-F1
#
_cell.length_a   1.000
_cell.length_b   1.000
_cell.length_c   1.000
_cell.angle_alpha   90.00
_cell.angle_beta   90.00
_cell.angle_gamma   90.00
#
_symmetry.space_group_name_H-M   'P 1'
#
loop_
_entity.id
_entity.type
_entity.pdbx_description
1 polymer ?
#
loop_
_entity_poly.entity_id
_entity_poly.type
_entity_poly.pdbx_seq_one_letter_code
_entity_poly.pdbx_strand_id
1 'polypeptide(L)'
;MNELWEVYKSKTWVEPFLTTCIDLFIATSFVLYLLITWSRNKKIKRERLRIEYNTIIEKLMFSMIFQDLSFSEIQEDKDYTVLIKKPFFRAVLTESIIDLHKNYEGVYAKKLEEFYKESGLINKSLTKLKNLKWEVKCKGITELAEMNVTDAFESILNVSKGRNKTLKITALNACIKLAGTKGIVHLTEHPYPIDDWTQINIINAFKKHDIGDTKGVELLLESQNTTVIALGLKLIKELKLSQKVPYVAQLAAKAPNTFIQYEAQNVLQVFNSLTL
;
A
#
# COMPACT_ATOMS: atom_id res chain seq x y z
N MET A 1 -53.52 -30.98 -19.83
CA MET A 1 -52.59 -32.10 -19.51
C MET A 1 -52.46 -33.07 -20.68
N ASN A 2 -53.57 -33.47 -21.31
CA ASN A 2 -53.56 -34.40 -22.45
C ASN A 2 -52.89 -33.82 -23.71
N GLU A 3 -53.04 -32.53 -24.02
CA GLU A 3 -52.39 -31.91 -25.20
C GLU A 3 -50.85 -31.87 -25.08
N LEU A 4 -50.31 -31.49 -23.92
CA LEU A 4 -48.85 -31.51 -23.70
C LEU A 4 -48.27 -32.93 -23.76
N TRP A 5 -49.06 -33.93 -23.37
CA TRP A 5 -48.68 -35.34 -23.44
C TRP A 5 -48.68 -35.89 -24.87
N GLU A 6 -49.65 -35.48 -25.69
CA GLU A 6 -49.71 -35.84 -27.11
C GLU A 6 -48.55 -35.21 -27.93
N VAL A 7 -48.20 -33.95 -27.65
CA VAL A 7 -47.04 -33.29 -28.30
C VAL A 7 -45.71 -33.89 -27.82
N TYR A 8 -45.61 -34.33 -26.56
CA TYR A 8 -44.43 -35.09 -26.06
C TYR A 8 -44.28 -36.41 -26.83
N LYS A 9 -45.39 -37.12 -27.05
CA LYS A 9 -45.42 -38.43 -27.69
C LYS A 9 -45.18 -38.36 -29.21
N SER A 10 -45.58 -37.27 -29.87
CA SER A 10 -45.37 -37.05 -31.31
C SER A 10 -43.92 -36.76 -31.68
N LYS A 11 -43.05 -36.42 -30.72
CA LYS A 11 -41.63 -36.02 -30.91
C LYS A 11 -41.41 -34.82 -31.84
N THR A 12 -42.48 -34.18 -32.32
CA THR A 12 -42.42 -33.07 -33.28
C THR A 12 -41.85 -31.78 -32.67
N TRP A 13 -41.79 -31.66 -31.34
CA TRP A 13 -41.16 -30.51 -30.67
C TRP A 13 -39.64 -30.56 -30.66
N VAL A 14 -39.03 -31.73 -30.93
CA VAL A 14 -37.60 -31.95 -30.65
C VAL A 14 -36.75 -31.12 -31.60
N GLU A 15 -37.13 -31.08 -32.88
CA GLU A 15 -36.44 -30.30 -33.90
C GLU A 15 -36.46 -28.79 -33.61
N PRO A 16 -37.62 -28.11 -33.39
CA PRO A 16 -37.63 -26.68 -33.08
C PRO A 16 -36.99 -26.35 -31.72
N PHE A 17 -37.05 -27.25 -30.74
CA PHE A 17 -36.33 -27.09 -29.48
C PHE A 17 -34.81 -27.13 -29.69
N LEU A 18 -34.30 -28.09 -30.47
CA LEU A 18 -32.88 -28.20 -30.75
C LEU A 18 -32.37 -27.00 -31.56
N THR A 19 -33.09 -26.54 -32.58
CA THR A 19 -32.68 -25.37 -33.36
C THR A 19 -32.64 -24.10 -32.50
N THR A 20 -33.66 -23.86 -31.67
CA THR A 20 -33.66 -22.71 -30.76
C THR A 20 -32.54 -22.77 -29.73
N CYS A 21 -32.19 -23.95 -29.20
CA CYS A 21 -31.03 -24.13 -28.33
C CYS A 21 -29.71 -23.82 -29.06
N ILE A 22 -29.56 -24.26 -30.31
CA ILE A 22 -28.37 -23.99 -31.13
C ILE A 22 -28.26 -22.49 -31.42
N ASP A 23 -29.34 -21.83 -31.83
CA ASP A 23 -29.36 -20.39 -32.12
C ASP A 23 -29.04 -19.57 -30.87
N LEU A 24 -29.59 -19.95 -29.71
CA LEU A 24 -29.26 -19.32 -28.43
C LEU A 24 -27.77 -19.51 -28.07
N PHE A 25 -27.22 -20.70 -28.28
CA PHE A 25 -25.81 -20.99 -28.04
C PHE A 25 -24.89 -20.16 -28.97
N ILE A 26 -25.25 -20.03 -30.24
CA ILE A 26 -24.50 -19.21 -31.20
C ILE A 26 -24.60 -17.73 -30.82
N ALA A 27 -25.79 -17.24 -30.48
CA ALA A 27 -26.01 -15.85 -30.08
C ALA A 27 -25.21 -15.48 -28.81
N THR A 28 -25.28 -16.32 -27.78
CA THR A 28 -24.50 -16.13 -26.55
C THR A 28 -23.00 -16.16 -26.81
N SER A 29 -22.52 -17.11 -27.62
CA SER A 29 -21.11 -17.19 -28.02
C SER A 29 -20.64 -15.95 -28.76
N PHE A 30 -21.46 -15.42 -29.68
CA PHE A 30 -21.17 -14.20 -30.42
C PHE A 30 -21.13 -12.97 -29.51
N VAL A 31 -22.06 -12.84 -28.55
CA VAL A 31 -22.06 -11.76 -27.56
C VAL A 31 -20.80 -11.81 -26.69
N LEU A 32 -20.42 -12.99 -26.20
CA LEU A 32 -19.19 -13.16 -25.42
C LEU A 32 -17.95 -12.80 -26.23
N TYR A 33 -17.87 -13.22 -27.49
CA TYR A 33 -16.78 -12.85 -28.41
C TYR A 33 -16.64 -11.33 -28.57
N LEU A 34 -17.75 -10.61 -28.76
CA LEU A 34 -17.75 -9.14 -28.85
C LEU A 34 -17.30 -8.49 -27.54
N LEU A 35 -17.79 -8.95 -26.39
CA LEU A 35 -17.40 -8.43 -25.07
C LEU A 35 -15.90 -8.61 -24.80
N ILE A 36 -15.37 -9.81 -25.10
CA ILE A 36 -13.94 -10.11 -24.93
C ILE A 36 -13.09 -9.22 -25.84
N THR A 37 -13.46 -9.11 -27.11
CA THR A 37 -12.72 -8.30 -28.09
C THR A 37 -12.74 -6.82 -27.73
N TRP A 38 -13.88 -6.30 -27.30
CA TRP A 38 -14.00 -4.91 -26.84
C TRP A 38 -13.15 -4.65 -25.59
N SER A 39 -13.21 -5.54 -24.60
CA SER A 39 -12.40 -5.46 -23.38
C SER A 39 -10.91 -5.48 -23.70
N ARG A 40 -10.46 -6.40 -24.55
CA ARG A 40 -9.06 -6.50 -25.01
C ARG A 40 -8.63 -5.24 -25.76
N ASN A 41 -9.43 -4.75 -26.71
CA ASN A 41 -9.08 -3.54 -27.45
C ASN A 41 -8.99 -2.30 -26.56
N LYS A 42 -9.88 -2.17 -25.58
CA LYS A 42 -9.81 -1.09 -24.58
C LYS A 42 -8.53 -1.19 -23.74
N LYS A 43 -8.14 -2.40 -23.33
CA LYS A 43 -6.89 -2.64 -22.60
C LYS A 43 -5.66 -2.31 -23.45
N ILE A 44 -5.61 -2.77 -24.70
CA ILE A 44 -4.51 -2.50 -25.64
C ILE A 44 -4.35 -0.99 -25.88
N LYS A 45 -5.46 -0.27 -26.12
CA LYS A 45 -5.41 1.19 -26.29
C LYS A 45 -4.88 1.90 -25.04
N ARG A 46 -5.31 1.48 -23.85
CA ARG A 46 -4.81 2.03 -22.59
C ARG A 46 -3.32 1.72 -22.37
N GLU A 47 -2.87 0.53 -22.75
CA GLU A 47 -1.46 0.16 -22.62
C GLU A 47 -0.57 0.99 -23.56
N ARG A 48 -0.99 1.17 -24.82
CA ARG A 48 -0.27 2.05 -25.76
C ARG A 48 -0.18 3.49 -25.23
N LEU A 49 -1.28 4.03 -24.70
CA LEU A 49 -1.29 5.35 -24.08
C LEU A 49 -0.40 5.41 -22.83
N ARG A 50 -0.34 4.34 -22.02
CA ARG A 50 0.56 4.27 -20.87
C ARG A 50 2.01 4.32 -21.31
N ILE A 51 2.39 3.58 -22.35
CA ILE A 51 3.76 3.59 -22.90
C ILE A 51 4.12 5.00 -23.39
N GLU A 52 3.24 5.62 -24.19
CA GLU A 52 3.43 6.99 -24.67
C GLU A 52 3.60 7.99 -23.52
N TYR A 53 2.74 7.90 -22.49
CA TYR A 53 2.83 8.77 -21.31
C TYR A 53 4.11 8.51 -20.52
N ASN A 54 4.51 7.26 -20.34
CA ASN A 54 5.76 6.92 -19.64
C ASN A 54 6.96 7.54 -20.33
N THR A 55 7.05 7.51 -21.66
CA THR A 55 8.16 8.14 -22.39
C THR A 55 8.25 9.64 -22.12
N ILE A 56 7.11 10.34 -22.08
CA ILE A 56 7.07 11.78 -21.77
C ILE A 56 7.44 12.01 -20.30
N ILE A 57 6.88 11.22 -19.39
CA ILE A 57 7.13 11.33 -17.94
C ILE A 57 8.61 11.06 -17.64
N GLU A 58 9.21 10.02 -18.22
CA GLU A 58 10.62 9.69 -18.03
C GLU A 58 11.53 10.84 -18.45
N LYS A 59 11.26 11.46 -19.61
CA LYS A 59 11.99 12.66 -20.06
C LYS A 59 11.86 13.80 -19.04
N LEU A 60 10.65 14.12 -18.60
CA LEU A 60 10.40 15.18 -17.63
C LEU A 60 11.07 14.90 -16.27
N MET A 61 10.95 13.67 -15.77
CA MET A 61 11.55 13.27 -14.49
C MET A 61 13.07 13.25 -14.56
N PHE A 62 13.66 12.77 -15.66
CA PHE A 62 15.11 12.81 -15.85
C PHE A 62 15.63 14.25 -15.80
N SER A 63 14.97 15.14 -16.54
CA SER A 63 15.26 16.58 -16.55
C SER A 63 15.13 17.21 -15.16
N MET A 64 14.05 16.96 -14.43
CA MET A 64 13.85 17.48 -13.07
C MET A 64 14.89 16.97 -12.05
N ILE A 65 15.13 15.66 -12.05
CA ILE A 65 15.98 15.00 -11.05
C ILE A 65 17.45 15.32 -11.28
N PHE A 66 17.93 15.25 -12.53
CA PHE A 66 19.36 15.29 -12.85
C PHE A 66 19.84 16.59 -13.50
N GLN A 67 18.94 17.43 -14.03
CA GLN A 67 19.31 18.72 -14.66
C GLN A 67 18.83 19.93 -13.84
N ASP A 68 18.43 19.70 -12.58
CA ASP A 68 17.97 20.74 -11.64
C ASP A 68 16.85 21.65 -12.18
N LEU A 69 16.06 21.17 -13.14
CA LEU A 69 14.90 21.89 -13.66
C LEU A 69 13.85 22.08 -12.56
N SER A 70 13.47 23.33 -12.34
CA SER A 70 12.43 23.72 -11.39
C SER A 70 11.04 23.32 -11.89
N PHE A 71 10.09 23.21 -10.98
CA PHE A 71 8.71 22.91 -11.36
C PHE A 71 8.09 24.00 -12.26
N SER A 72 8.47 25.27 -12.09
CA SER A 72 8.03 26.37 -12.96
C SER A 72 8.44 26.13 -14.42
N GLU A 73 9.66 25.65 -14.65
CA GLU A 73 10.13 25.33 -16.00
C GLU A 73 9.40 24.11 -16.58
N ILE A 74 9.03 23.13 -15.74
CA ILE A 74 8.18 22.00 -16.17
C ILE A 74 6.77 22.48 -16.55
N GLN A 75 6.24 23.50 -15.88
CA GLN A 75 4.94 24.08 -16.24
C GLN A 75 4.96 24.78 -17.59
N GLU A 76 6.11 25.22 -18.08
CA GLU A 76 6.25 25.80 -19.43
C GLU A 76 6.28 24.72 -20.53
N ASP A 77 6.54 23.46 -20.18
CA ASP A 77 6.49 22.35 -21.13
C ASP A 77 5.06 22.16 -21.66
N LYS A 78 4.94 22.23 -22.99
CA LYS A 78 3.65 22.16 -23.69
C LYS A 78 2.96 20.81 -23.50
N ASP A 79 3.72 19.72 -23.52
CA ASP A 79 3.18 18.38 -23.38
C ASP A 79 2.67 18.19 -21.96
N TYR A 80 3.43 18.61 -20.95
CA TYR A 80 3.02 18.58 -19.55
C TYR A 80 1.72 19.36 -19.32
N THR A 81 1.66 20.62 -19.75
CA THR A 81 0.49 21.50 -19.51
C THR A 81 -0.80 20.97 -20.12
N VAL A 82 -0.72 20.31 -21.28
CA VAL A 82 -1.88 19.68 -21.92
C VAL A 82 -2.24 18.36 -21.24
N LEU A 83 -1.25 17.52 -20.92
CA LEU A 83 -1.47 16.17 -20.42
C LEU A 83 -1.83 16.12 -18.94
N ILE A 84 -1.35 17.04 -18.10
CA ILE A 84 -1.64 17.08 -16.65
C ILE A 84 -3.14 17.27 -16.35
N LYS A 85 -3.91 17.75 -17.32
CA LYS A 85 -5.39 17.87 -17.27
C LYS A 85 -6.08 16.51 -17.46
N LYS A 86 -5.41 15.52 -18.07
CA LYS A 86 -5.98 14.19 -18.35
C LYS A 86 -5.87 13.29 -17.10
N PRO A 87 -6.99 12.73 -16.59
CA PRO A 87 -6.96 11.90 -15.39
C PRO A 87 -6.08 10.65 -15.51
N PHE A 88 -5.99 10.07 -16.71
CA PHE A 88 -5.16 8.89 -16.94
C PHE A 88 -3.67 9.25 -16.91
N PHE A 89 -3.27 10.37 -17.51
CA PHE A 89 -1.90 10.86 -17.42
C PHE A 89 -1.49 11.14 -15.98
N ARG A 90 -2.32 11.86 -15.20
CA ARG A 90 -2.06 12.09 -13.76
C ARG A 90 -1.86 10.79 -12.98
N ALA A 91 -2.66 9.76 -13.30
CA ALA A 91 -2.54 8.46 -12.66
C ALA A 91 -1.22 7.75 -12.99
N VAL A 92 -0.82 7.77 -14.27
CA VAL A 92 0.47 7.20 -14.72
C VAL A 92 1.63 7.99 -14.10
N LEU A 93 1.60 9.33 -14.16
CA LEU A 93 2.61 10.20 -13.55
C LEU A 93 2.77 9.96 -12.04
N THR A 94 1.67 9.82 -11.30
CA THR A 94 1.73 9.49 -9.86
C THR A 94 2.40 8.14 -9.63
N GLU A 95 2.04 7.12 -10.41
CA GLU A 95 2.64 5.78 -10.31
C GLU A 95 4.15 5.83 -10.61
N SER A 96 4.56 6.50 -11.69
CA SER A 96 5.97 6.65 -12.06
C SER A 96 6.79 7.38 -11.01
N ILE A 97 6.28 8.48 -10.45
CA ILE A 97 6.99 9.25 -9.40
C ILE A 97 7.18 8.41 -8.14
N ILE A 98 6.16 7.67 -7.74
CA ILE A 98 6.21 6.80 -6.58
C ILE A 98 7.20 5.66 -6.80
N ASP A 99 7.20 5.07 -8.00
CA ASP A 99 8.14 4.00 -8.35
C ASP A 99 9.58 4.52 -8.42
N LEU A 100 9.80 5.76 -8.89
CA LEU A 100 11.10 6.42 -8.77
C LEU A 100 11.46 6.64 -7.29
N HIS A 101 10.56 7.23 -6.49
CA HIS A 101 10.83 7.57 -5.09
C HIS A 101 11.25 6.35 -4.26
N LYS A 102 10.68 5.17 -4.51
CA LYS A 102 11.09 3.91 -3.83
C LYS A 102 12.57 3.57 -4.03
N ASN A 103 13.17 4.01 -5.13
CA ASN A 103 14.53 3.66 -5.54
C ASN A 103 15.55 4.79 -5.30
N TYR A 104 15.09 5.99 -4.95
CA TYR A 104 15.97 7.15 -4.70
C TYR A 104 15.91 7.59 -3.24
N GLU A 105 17.00 8.19 -2.77
CA GLU A 105 17.11 8.76 -1.42
C GLU A 105 17.73 10.16 -1.47
N GLY A 106 17.72 10.86 -0.34
CA GLY A 106 18.35 12.17 -0.21
C GLY A 106 17.70 13.24 -1.09
N VAL A 107 18.52 14.02 -1.81
CA VAL A 107 18.07 15.19 -2.58
C VAL A 107 17.09 14.78 -3.70
N TYR A 108 17.31 13.65 -4.36
CA TYR A 108 16.43 13.19 -5.44
C TYR A 108 15.04 12.78 -4.95
N ALA A 109 14.96 12.12 -3.79
CA ALA A 109 13.68 11.81 -3.15
C ALA A 109 12.92 13.10 -2.79
N LYS A 110 13.60 14.09 -2.20
CA LYS A 110 13.00 15.39 -1.86
C LYS A 110 12.42 16.12 -3.06
N LYS A 111 13.13 16.14 -4.20
CA LYS A 111 12.60 16.73 -5.44
C LYS A 111 11.30 16.07 -5.92
N LEU A 112 11.22 14.74 -5.80
CA LEU A 112 10.00 14.00 -6.16
C LEU A 112 8.84 14.34 -5.20
N GLU A 113 9.12 14.46 -3.91
CA GLU A 113 8.15 14.90 -2.89
C GLU A 113 7.63 16.31 -3.16
N GLU A 114 8.52 17.25 -3.47
CA GLU A 114 8.20 18.63 -3.83
C GLU A 114 7.32 18.67 -5.08
N PHE A 115 7.74 18.01 -6.17
CA PHE A 115 6.95 17.93 -7.39
C PHE A 115 5.57 17.35 -7.15
N TYR A 116 5.46 16.28 -6.35
CA TYR A 116 4.19 15.62 -6.04
C TYR A 116 3.21 16.56 -5.31
N LYS A 117 3.73 17.44 -4.46
CA LYS A 117 2.97 18.50 -3.78
C LYS A 117 2.58 19.61 -4.77
N GLU A 118 3.53 20.19 -5.48
CA GLU A 118 3.32 21.36 -6.34
C GLU A 118 2.45 21.07 -7.56
N SER A 119 2.56 19.87 -8.15
CA SER A 119 1.69 19.41 -9.25
C SER A 119 0.24 19.09 -8.82
N GLY A 120 -0.03 19.12 -7.51
CA GLY A 120 -1.34 18.80 -6.93
C GLY A 120 -1.71 17.31 -7.08
N LEU A 121 -0.74 16.41 -7.30
CA LEU A 121 -0.99 14.97 -7.32
C LEU A 121 -1.38 14.46 -5.93
N ILE A 122 -0.81 15.06 -4.88
CA ILE A 122 -1.20 14.85 -3.47
C ILE A 122 -2.71 14.91 -3.24
N ASN A 123 -3.41 15.86 -3.86
CA ASN A 123 -4.85 16.03 -3.69
C ASN A 123 -5.63 14.80 -4.14
N LYS A 124 -5.19 14.14 -5.22
CA LYS A 124 -5.85 12.94 -5.72
C LYS A 124 -5.67 11.78 -4.74
N SER A 125 -4.50 11.64 -4.13
CA SER A 125 -4.24 10.60 -3.13
C SER A 125 -5.00 10.86 -1.83
N LEU A 126 -5.10 12.11 -1.38
CA LEU A 126 -5.97 12.49 -0.25
C LEU A 126 -7.44 12.15 -0.51
N THR A 127 -7.96 12.39 -1.73
CA THR A 127 -9.36 12.02 -2.04
C THR A 127 -9.61 10.50 -1.98
N LYS A 128 -8.59 9.67 -2.19
CA LYS A 128 -8.71 8.21 -2.10
C LYS A 128 -8.99 7.74 -0.67
N LEU A 129 -8.55 8.47 0.35
CA LEU A 129 -8.84 8.18 1.76
C LEU A 129 -10.34 8.23 2.07
N LYS A 130 -11.12 8.99 1.30
CA LYS A 130 -12.58 9.14 1.45
C LYS A 130 -13.38 8.10 0.64
N ASN A 131 -12.72 7.21 -0.11
CA ASN A 131 -13.42 6.25 -0.97
C ASN A 131 -14.10 5.13 -0.17
N LEU A 132 -15.23 4.62 -0.66
CA LEU A 132 -15.92 3.48 -0.04
C LEU A 132 -15.15 2.17 -0.23
N LYS A 133 -14.47 2.01 -1.37
CA LYS A 133 -13.68 0.83 -1.71
C LYS A 133 -12.38 0.83 -0.92
N TRP A 134 -12.17 -0.21 -0.13
CA TRP A 134 -10.99 -0.33 0.74
C TRP A 134 -9.69 -0.43 -0.08
N GLU A 135 -9.74 -1.02 -1.27
CA GLU A 135 -8.60 -1.13 -2.19
C GLU A 135 -8.13 0.25 -2.65
N VAL A 136 -9.08 1.16 -2.91
CA VAL A 136 -8.79 2.53 -3.32
C VAL A 136 -8.19 3.30 -2.15
N LYS A 137 -8.70 3.11 -0.93
CA LYS A 137 -8.11 3.67 0.29
C LYS A 137 -6.69 3.18 0.51
N CYS A 138 -6.44 1.87 0.43
CA CYS A 138 -5.10 1.29 0.53
C CYS A 138 -4.14 1.96 -0.47
N LYS A 139 -4.55 2.09 -1.73
CA LYS A 139 -3.74 2.78 -2.75
C LYS A 139 -3.41 4.21 -2.32
N GLY A 140 -4.41 4.99 -1.88
CA GLY A 140 -4.18 6.36 -1.41
C GLY A 140 -3.22 6.45 -0.22
N ILE A 141 -3.38 5.55 0.76
CA ILE A 141 -2.51 5.47 1.94
C ILE A 141 -1.07 5.17 1.54
N THR A 142 -0.85 4.18 0.67
CA THR A 142 0.48 3.82 0.19
C THR A 142 1.13 4.96 -0.58
N GLU A 143 0.39 5.66 -1.44
CA GLU A 143 0.92 6.81 -2.17
C GLU A 143 1.34 7.95 -1.24
N LEU A 144 0.51 8.29 -0.25
CA LEU A 144 0.81 9.35 0.72
C LEU A 144 1.99 8.99 1.63
N ALA A 145 2.06 7.73 2.05
CA ALA A 145 3.16 7.22 2.86
C ALA A 145 4.46 7.17 2.07
N GLU A 146 4.42 6.76 0.80
CA GLU A 146 5.62 6.72 -0.04
C GLU A 146 6.18 8.12 -0.25
N MET A 147 5.32 9.10 -0.52
CA MET A 147 5.71 10.49 -0.74
C MET A 147 5.89 11.31 0.56
N ASN A 148 6.09 10.64 1.70
CA ASN A 148 6.34 11.26 3.01
C ASN A 148 5.37 12.40 3.38
N VAL A 149 4.07 12.24 3.08
CA VAL A 149 3.03 13.24 3.40
C VAL A 149 2.60 13.11 4.86
N THR A 150 3.38 13.72 5.76
CA THR A 150 3.15 13.67 7.22
C THR A 150 1.80 14.26 7.64
N ASP A 151 1.30 15.28 6.93
CA ASP A 151 -0.01 15.91 7.20
C ASP A 151 -1.19 14.93 7.07
N ALA A 152 -1.00 13.81 6.36
CA ALA A 152 -2.02 12.77 6.23
C ALA A 152 -2.09 11.83 7.45
N PHE A 153 -1.16 11.91 8.40
CA PHE A 153 -1.01 10.97 9.51
C PHE A 153 -2.31 10.72 10.27
N GLU A 154 -2.98 11.76 10.76
CA GLU A 154 -4.22 11.63 11.54
C GLU A 154 -5.36 11.00 10.72
N SER A 155 -5.43 11.35 9.42
CA SER A 155 -6.43 10.77 8.52
C SER A 155 -6.17 9.27 8.30
N ILE A 156 -4.91 8.88 8.14
CA ILE A 156 -4.51 7.47 7.96
C ILE A 156 -4.71 6.70 9.28
N LEU A 157 -4.38 7.29 10.42
CA LEU A 157 -4.59 6.70 11.74
C LEU A 157 -6.07 6.42 12.00
N ASN A 158 -6.96 7.33 11.61
CA ASN A 158 -8.40 7.08 11.73
C ASN A 158 -8.86 5.93 10.83
N VAL A 159 -8.24 5.74 9.66
CA VAL A 159 -8.52 4.58 8.80
C VAL A 159 -8.03 3.27 9.44
N SER A 160 -6.93 3.30 10.19
CA SER A 160 -6.40 2.10 10.87
C SER A 160 -7.36 1.53 11.91
N LYS A 161 -8.25 2.36 12.49
CA LYS A 161 -9.27 1.93 13.46
C LYS A 161 -10.44 1.15 12.84
N GLY A 162 -10.49 1.04 11.51
CA GLY A 162 -11.54 0.31 10.79
C GLY A 162 -11.54 -1.21 11.02
N ARG A 163 -12.61 -1.87 10.55
CA ARG A 163 -12.79 -3.33 10.66
C ARG A 163 -12.03 -4.15 9.61
N ASN A 164 -11.72 -3.56 8.46
CA ASN A 164 -11.07 -4.28 7.35
C ASN A 164 -9.59 -4.53 7.70
N LYS A 165 -9.21 -5.81 7.80
CA LYS A 165 -7.85 -6.23 8.20
C LYS A 165 -6.76 -5.67 7.28
N THR A 166 -6.91 -5.82 5.96
CA THR A 166 -5.94 -5.36 4.98
C THR A 166 -5.75 -3.84 5.06
N LEU A 167 -6.85 -3.10 5.11
CA LEU A 167 -6.83 -1.65 5.22
C LEU A 167 -6.19 -1.17 6.53
N LYS A 168 -6.47 -1.85 7.65
CA LYS A 168 -5.86 -1.59 8.94
C LYS A 168 -4.34 -1.78 8.90
N ILE A 169 -3.86 -2.89 8.34
CA ILE A 169 -2.41 -3.16 8.20
C ILE A 169 -1.75 -2.10 7.30
N THR A 170 -2.36 -1.78 6.14
CA THR A 170 -1.82 -0.74 5.25
C THR A 170 -1.73 0.61 5.96
N ALA A 171 -2.76 1.00 6.71
CA ALA A 171 -2.80 2.24 7.46
C ALA A 171 -1.74 2.27 8.58
N LEU A 172 -1.59 1.19 9.34
CA LEU A 172 -0.57 1.10 10.39
C LEU A 172 0.84 1.21 9.81
N ASN A 173 1.15 0.48 8.73
CA ASN A 173 2.45 0.56 8.07
C ASN A 173 2.76 1.98 7.59
N ALA A 174 1.75 2.68 7.05
CA ALA A 174 1.88 4.07 6.66
C ALA A 174 2.07 5.02 7.85
N CYS A 175 1.32 4.86 8.94
CA CYS A 175 1.49 5.66 10.17
C CYS A 175 2.92 5.52 10.72
N ILE A 176 3.47 4.31 10.67
CA ILE A 176 4.84 4.02 11.13
C ILE A 176 5.86 4.69 10.22
N LYS A 177 5.70 4.59 8.89
CA LYS A 177 6.57 5.27 7.93
C LYS A 177 6.55 6.79 8.10
N LEU A 178 5.38 7.38 8.33
CA LEU A 178 5.19 8.83 8.39
C LEU A 178 5.56 9.47 9.74
N ALA A 179 5.38 8.76 10.85
CA ALA A 179 5.52 9.34 12.19
C ALA A 179 6.36 8.52 13.16
N GLY A 180 7.00 7.44 12.70
CA GLY A 180 7.91 6.62 13.49
C GLY A 180 7.25 6.09 14.76
N THR A 181 7.80 6.47 15.91
CA THR A 181 7.31 6.04 17.23
C THR A 181 5.86 6.41 17.48
N LYS A 182 5.42 7.61 17.07
CA LYS A 182 4.00 8.00 17.19
C LYS A 182 3.08 7.04 16.44
N GLY A 183 3.52 6.51 15.29
CA GLY A 183 2.77 5.52 14.53
C GLY A 183 2.76 4.14 15.20
N ILE A 184 3.90 3.73 15.76
CA ILE A 184 4.08 2.43 16.41
C ILE A 184 3.31 2.30 17.72
N VAL A 185 3.18 3.38 18.52
CA VAL A 185 2.46 3.31 19.80
C VAL A 185 1.02 2.83 19.62
N HIS A 186 0.41 3.07 18.47
CA HIS A 186 -0.93 2.54 18.17
C HIS A 186 -1.00 1.03 17.94
N LEU A 187 0.15 0.34 17.84
CA LEU A 187 0.21 -1.12 17.77
C LEU A 187 -0.01 -1.78 19.13
N THR A 188 0.15 -1.08 20.25
CA THR A 188 0.01 -1.66 21.60
C THR A 188 -1.37 -2.28 21.82
N GLU A 189 -2.40 -1.61 21.33
CA GLU A 189 -3.81 -2.04 21.38
C GLU A 189 -4.21 -2.91 20.16
N HIS A 190 -3.28 -3.25 19.27
CA HIS A 190 -3.60 -3.97 18.03
C HIS A 190 -3.91 -5.46 18.30
N PRO A 191 -5.15 -5.93 18.02
CA PRO A 191 -5.59 -7.25 18.45
C PRO A 191 -5.12 -8.40 17.53
N TYR A 192 -4.54 -8.10 16.35
CA TYR A 192 -4.21 -9.13 15.37
C TYR A 192 -2.70 -9.35 15.25
N PRO A 193 -2.22 -10.59 15.02
CA PRO A 193 -0.80 -10.84 14.80
C PRO A 193 -0.23 -10.00 13.65
N ILE A 194 0.98 -9.47 13.85
CA ILE A 194 1.80 -8.80 12.84
C ILE A 194 2.74 -9.83 12.24
N ASP A 195 2.67 -10.03 10.93
CA ASP A 195 3.54 -10.97 10.21
C ASP A 195 5.01 -10.48 10.18
N ASP A 196 5.94 -11.43 10.01
CA ASP A 196 7.37 -11.14 10.06
C ASP A 196 7.83 -10.15 8.98
N TRP A 197 7.23 -10.18 7.80
CA TRP A 197 7.56 -9.24 6.73
C TRP A 197 7.18 -7.81 7.13
N THR A 198 6.00 -7.63 7.70
CA THR A 198 5.58 -6.34 8.28
C THR A 198 6.53 -5.89 9.40
N GLN A 199 6.94 -6.79 10.30
CA GLN A 199 7.90 -6.45 11.36
C GLN A 199 9.25 -5.98 10.79
N ILE A 200 9.79 -6.68 9.77
CA ILE A 200 11.03 -6.30 9.09
C ILE A 200 10.90 -4.92 8.44
N ASN A 201 9.79 -4.64 7.76
CA ASN A 201 9.55 -3.33 7.14
C ASN A 201 9.52 -2.20 8.17
N ILE A 202 8.90 -2.45 9.32
CA ILE A 202 8.86 -1.49 10.43
C ILE A 202 10.27 -1.22 10.96
N ILE A 203 11.06 -2.26 11.22
CA ILE A 203 12.45 -2.12 11.71
C ILE A 203 13.30 -1.35 10.68
N ASN A 204 13.17 -1.65 9.39
CA ASN A 204 13.90 -0.96 8.33
C ASN A 204 13.51 0.51 8.22
N ALA A 205 12.23 0.86 8.41
CA ALA A 205 11.79 2.25 8.44
C ALA A 205 12.47 3.03 9.57
N PHE A 206 12.62 2.42 10.75
CA PHE A 206 13.35 3.01 11.88
C PHE A 206 14.86 3.14 11.66
N LYS A 207 15.46 2.28 10.84
CA LYS A 207 16.88 2.37 10.48
C LYS A 207 17.15 3.44 9.42
N LYS A 208 16.23 3.59 8.47
CA LYS A 208 16.38 4.48 7.29
C LYS A 208 16.10 5.95 7.63
N HIS A 209 15.08 6.19 8.43
CA HIS A 209 14.83 7.51 8.96
C HIS A 209 15.57 7.58 10.29
N ASP A 210 16.43 8.58 10.51
CA ASP A 210 16.96 8.85 11.85
C ASP A 210 15.80 9.36 12.72
N ILE A 211 14.93 8.44 13.14
CA ILE A 211 13.74 8.73 13.94
C ILE A 211 14.27 9.06 15.34
N GLY A 212 14.75 10.29 15.50
CA GLY A 212 15.47 10.76 16.68
C GLY A 212 14.70 10.67 18.00
N ASP A 213 13.41 10.33 17.96
CA ASP A 213 12.62 10.01 19.15
C ASP A 213 12.21 8.53 19.18
N THR A 214 12.89 7.75 20.02
CA THR A 214 12.60 6.34 20.32
C THR A 214 11.73 6.16 21.56
N LYS A 215 11.15 7.25 22.10
CA LYS A 215 10.17 7.18 23.20
C LYS A 215 8.92 6.47 22.72
N GLY A 216 8.42 5.55 23.54
CA GLY A 216 7.22 4.77 23.26
C GLY A 216 7.48 3.38 22.66
N VAL A 217 8.71 3.05 22.26
CA VAL A 217 9.06 1.67 21.83
C VAL A 217 8.85 0.68 22.98
N GLU A 218 9.13 1.08 24.22
CA GLU A 218 8.88 0.29 25.43
C GLU A 218 7.41 -0.09 25.60
N LEU A 219 6.47 0.73 25.14
CA LEU A 219 5.04 0.48 25.30
C LEU A 219 4.59 -0.76 24.52
N LEU A 220 5.33 -1.15 23.47
CA LEU A 220 5.06 -2.38 22.71
C LEU A 220 5.24 -3.63 23.56
N LEU A 221 6.12 -3.57 24.56
CA LEU A 221 6.37 -4.67 25.49
C LEU A 221 5.19 -4.90 26.44
N GLU A 222 4.28 -3.94 26.56
CA GLU A 222 3.07 -4.01 27.39
C GLU A 222 1.85 -4.55 26.63
N SER A 223 1.98 -4.83 25.33
CA SER A 223 0.87 -5.30 24.50
C SER A 223 0.40 -6.70 24.90
N GLN A 224 -0.91 -6.96 24.79
CA GLN A 224 -1.46 -8.32 24.89
C GLN A 224 -1.13 -9.19 23.66
N ASN A 225 -0.66 -8.56 22.58
CA ASN A 225 -0.32 -9.23 21.34
C ASN A 225 1.17 -9.60 21.33
N THR A 226 1.46 -10.90 21.37
CA THR A 226 2.82 -11.43 21.43
C THR A 226 3.68 -11.04 20.23
N THR A 227 3.09 -10.86 19.05
CA THR A 227 3.84 -10.38 17.86
C THR A 227 4.20 -8.89 17.95
N VAL A 228 3.40 -8.09 18.66
CA VAL A 228 3.72 -6.68 18.96
C VAL A 228 4.85 -6.61 19.98
N ILE A 229 4.81 -7.47 21.01
CA ILE A 229 5.91 -7.59 21.98
C ILE A 229 7.21 -7.99 21.26
N ALA A 230 7.17 -9.01 20.40
CA ALA A 230 8.33 -9.46 19.62
C ALA A 230 8.89 -8.33 18.73
N LEU A 231 8.01 -7.56 18.08
CA LEU A 231 8.43 -6.36 17.33
C LEU A 231 9.16 -5.34 18.24
N GLY A 232 8.65 -5.08 19.45
CA GLY A 232 9.30 -4.19 20.40
C GLY A 232 10.68 -4.67 20.84
N LEU A 233 10.82 -5.96 21.14
CA LEU A 233 12.11 -6.59 21.46
C LEU A 233 13.11 -6.46 20.30
N LYS A 234 12.66 -6.74 19.06
CA LYS A 234 13.48 -6.58 17.86
C LYS A 234 13.89 -5.14 17.64
N LEU A 235 12.99 -4.16 17.78
CA LEU A 235 13.33 -2.74 17.66
C LEU A 235 14.38 -2.30 18.68
N ILE A 236 14.22 -2.68 19.95
CA ILE A 236 15.19 -2.36 21.00
C ILE A 236 16.57 -2.92 20.66
N LYS A 237 16.63 -4.18 20.22
CA LYS A 237 17.87 -4.84 19.81
C LYS A 237 18.50 -4.18 18.58
N GLU A 238 17.75 -4.06 17.49
CA GLU A 238 18.24 -3.63 16.18
C GLU A 238 18.65 -2.15 16.16
N LEU A 239 18.00 -1.31 16.97
CA LEU A 239 18.34 0.10 17.14
C LEU A 239 19.28 0.35 18.34
N LYS A 240 19.75 -0.70 19.01
CA LYS A 240 20.68 -0.65 20.16
C LYS A 240 20.21 0.30 21.27
N LEU A 241 18.93 0.24 21.63
CA LEU A 241 18.32 1.14 22.64
C LEU A 241 18.67 0.71 24.08
N SER A 242 19.91 0.92 24.51
CA SER A 242 20.40 0.56 25.85
C SER A 242 19.55 1.14 26.98
N GLN A 243 19.00 2.35 26.78
CA GLN A 243 18.09 3.01 27.71
C GLN A 243 16.78 2.25 27.95
N LYS A 244 16.42 1.27 27.10
CA LYS A 244 15.19 0.47 27.21
C LYS A 244 15.41 -0.91 27.84
N VAL A 245 16.65 -1.28 28.15
CA VAL A 245 17.01 -2.57 28.79
C VAL A 245 16.24 -2.86 30.09
N PRO A 246 15.98 -1.88 30.98
CA PRO A 246 15.19 -2.13 32.19
C PRO A 246 13.77 -2.66 31.91
N TYR A 247 13.12 -2.20 30.84
CA TYR A 247 11.80 -2.66 30.45
C TYR A 247 11.84 -4.11 29.91
N VAL A 248 12.91 -4.46 29.17
CA VAL A 248 13.13 -5.83 28.70
C VAL A 248 13.33 -6.80 29.87
N ALA A 249 14.06 -6.38 30.92
CA ALA A 249 14.24 -7.18 32.12
C ALA A 249 12.91 -7.42 32.87
N GLN A 250 12.06 -6.40 32.97
CA GLN A 250 10.72 -6.54 33.56
C GLN A 250 9.84 -7.49 32.75
N LEU A 251 9.87 -7.41 31.42
CA LEU A 251 9.15 -8.33 30.54
C LEU A 251 9.64 -9.77 30.70
N ALA A 252 10.96 -10.00 30.76
CA ALA A 252 11.53 -11.35 30.91
C ALA A 252 11.06 -12.04 32.21
N ALA A 253 10.84 -11.27 33.28
CA ALA A 253 10.35 -11.78 34.57
C ALA A 253 8.84 -12.12 34.55
N LYS A 254 8.05 -11.45 33.71
CA LYS A 254 6.57 -11.58 33.64
C LYS A 254 6.08 -12.00 32.25
N ALA A 255 6.91 -12.71 31.50
CA ALA A 255 6.65 -12.99 30.10
C ALA A 255 5.33 -13.77 29.92
N PRO A 256 4.49 -13.42 28.91
CA PRO A 256 3.21 -14.08 28.70
C PRO A 256 3.35 -15.53 28.21
N ASN A 257 4.52 -15.90 27.68
CA ASN A 257 4.84 -17.26 27.25
C ASN A 257 6.36 -17.48 27.18
N THR A 258 6.77 -18.73 27.02
CA THR A 258 8.17 -19.15 26.95
C THR A 258 8.93 -18.56 25.76
N PHE A 259 8.27 -18.36 24.62
CA PHE A 259 8.90 -17.78 23.42
C PHE A 259 9.35 -16.33 23.66
N ILE A 260 8.46 -15.49 24.19
CA ILE A 260 8.76 -14.10 24.54
C ILE A 260 9.79 -14.03 25.66
N GLN A 261 9.73 -14.94 26.63
CA GLN A 261 10.74 -15.03 27.68
C GLN A 261 12.14 -15.26 27.10
N TYR A 262 12.27 -16.24 26.21
CA TYR A 262 13.53 -16.55 25.53
C TYR A 262 14.02 -15.39 24.67
N GLU A 263 13.14 -14.77 23.90
CA GLU A 263 13.49 -13.62 23.06
C GLU A 263 13.99 -12.44 23.92
N ALA A 264 13.31 -12.13 25.04
CA ALA A 264 13.73 -11.08 25.95
C ALA A 264 15.10 -11.38 26.59
N GLN A 265 15.35 -12.62 27.02
CA GLN A 265 16.65 -13.04 27.56
C GLN A 265 17.77 -12.91 26.54
N ASN A 266 17.54 -13.28 25.28
CA ASN A 266 18.52 -13.10 24.20
C ASN A 266 18.85 -11.62 23.99
N VAL A 267 17.85 -10.73 24.03
CA VAL A 267 18.09 -9.29 23.93
C VAL A 267 18.97 -8.81 25.08
N LEU A 268 18.69 -9.22 26.33
CA LEU A 268 19.52 -8.86 27.49
C LEU A 268 20.97 -9.36 27.34
N GLN A 269 21.17 -10.60 26.88
CA GLN A 269 22.51 -11.15 26.65
C GLN A 269 23.30 -10.34 25.61
N VAL A 270 22.65 -9.93 24.50
CA VAL A 270 23.27 -9.09 23.49
C VAL A 270 23.75 -7.77 24.09
N PHE A 271 22.93 -7.09 24.91
CA PHE A 271 23.34 -5.84 25.55
C PHE A 271 24.45 -6.03 26.59
N ASN A 272 24.42 -7.11 27.37
CA ASN A 272 25.49 -7.42 28.34
C ASN A 272 26.84 -7.70 27.63
N SER A 273 26.81 -8.32 26.45
CA SER A 273 28.02 -8.58 25.66
C SER A 273 28.62 -7.33 25.01
N LEU A 274 27.84 -6.25 24.86
CA LEU A 274 28.29 -4.97 24.28
C LEU A 274 28.88 -4.01 25.32
N THR A 275 28.70 -4.30 26.62
CA THR A 275 29.22 -3.51 27.74
C THR A 275 30.55 -4.03 28.30
N LEU A 276 31.08 -5.13 27.75
CA LEU A 276 32.42 -5.69 28.02
C LEU A 276 33.40 -5.25 26.92
#